data_AF-A0A7C2QUQ0-F1
#
_entry.id   AF-A0A7C2QUQ0-F1
#
_cell.length_a   1.000
_cell.length_b   1.000
_cell.length_c   1.000
_cell.angle_alpha   90.00
_cell.angle_beta   90.00
_cell.angle_gamma   90.00
#
_symmetry.space_group_name_H-M   'P 1'
#
loop_
_entity.id
_entity.type
_entity.pdbx_description
1 polymer ?
#
loop_
_entity_poly.entity_id
_entity_poly.type
_entity_poly.pdbx_seq_one_letter_code
_entity_poly.pdbx_strand_id
1 'polypeptide(L)' 'MKWLWAPWRMAYISSGGPKECIFCTKGASSNEKEDLVLFKGKKCFVLMNLYPYNPGHLMVAP' A
#
# COMPACT_ATOMS: atom_id res chain seq x y z
N MET A 1 -21.46 5.35 -15.36
CA MET A 1 -20.64 5.01 -14.17
C MET A 1 -19.78 3.80 -14.52
N LYS A 2 -18.45 3.86 -14.36
CA LYS A 2 -17.55 2.71 -14.62
C LYS A 2 -17.33 1.96 -13.31
N TRP A 3 -17.50 0.64 -13.32
CA TRP A 3 -17.37 -0.21 -12.15
C TRP A 3 -15.91 -0.62 -11.94
N LEU A 4 -15.36 -0.39 -10.75
CA LEU A 4 -14.09 -0.94 -10.31
C LEU A 4 -14.35 -2.12 -9.37
N TRP A 5 -14.08 -3.31 -9.87
CA TRP A 5 -14.21 -4.55 -9.10
C TRP A 5 -13.05 -4.67 -8.11
N ALA A 6 -13.38 -5.01 -6.86
CA ALA A 6 -12.41 -5.20 -5.79
C ALA A 6 -12.87 -6.35 -4.88
N PRO A 7 -12.70 -7.63 -5.31
CA PRO A 7 -13.18 -8.80 -4.56
C PRO A 7 -12.62 -8.91 -3.15
N TRP A 8 -11.45 -8.32 -2.88
CA TRP A 8 -10.83 -8.24 -1.55
C TRP A 8 -11.50 -7.24 -0.59
N ARG A 9 -12.39 -6.36 -1.07
CA ARG A 9 -12.86 -5.19 -0.32
C ARG A 9 -13.54 -5.56 1.00
N MET A 10 -14.40 -6.59 1.01
CA MET A 10 -15.10 -6.98 2.24
C MET A 10 -14.13 -7.51 3.29
N ALA A 11 -13.18 -8.35 2.90
CA ALA A 11 -12.14 -8.85 3.80
C ALA A 11 -11.28 -7.70 4.37
N TYR A 12 -10.91 -6.73 3.54
CA TYR A 12 -10.17 -5.55 3.98
C TYR A 12 -10.95 -4.73 5.03
N ILE A 13 -12.22 -4.43 4.76
CA ILE A 13 -13.06 -3.67 5.71
C ILE A 13 -13.22 -4.43 7.03
N SER A 14 -13.47 -5.74 6.96
CA SER A 14 -13.63 -6.59 8.15
C SER A 14 -12.34 -6.76 8.96
N SER A 15 -11.16 -6.50 8.39
CA SER A 15 -9.88 -6.62 9.09
C SER A 15 -9.66 -5.55 10.18
N GLY A 16 -10.50 -4.51 10.23
CA GLY A 16 -10.35 -3.40 11.18
C GLY A 16 -9.21 -2.44 10.83
N GLY A 17 -8.49 -2.69 9.73
CA GLY A 17 -7.40 -1.85 9.25
C GLY A 17 -6.14 -1.91 10.12
N PRO A 18 -5.07 -1.23 9.67
CA PRO A 18 -3.82 -1.15 10.42
C PRO A 18 -4.00 -0.31 11.69
N LYS A 19 -3.40 -0.77 12.80
CA LYS A 19 -3.39 -0.02 14.07
C LYS A 19 -2.42 1.16 14.06
N GLU A 20 -1.45 1.13 13.16
CA GLU A 20 -0.39 2.12 13.03
C GLU A 20 -0.42 2.77 11.64
N CYS A 21 0.29 3.89 11.51
CA CYS A 21 0.50 4.56 10.24
C CYS A 21 1.30 3.66 9.28
N ILE A 22 0.64 3.08 8.27
CA ILE A 22 1.27 2.18 7.30
C ILE A 22 2.42 2.81 6.53
N PHE A 23 2.35 4.12 6.27
CA PHE A 23 3.42 4.82 5.55
C PHE A 23 4.63 5.02 6.45
N CYS A 24 4.41 5.28 7.73
CA CYS A 24 5.46 5.46 8.72
C CYS A 24 6.20 4.13 8.97
N THR A 25 5.45 3.04 9.16
CA THR A 25 6.04 1.72 9.40
C THR A 25 6.76 1.19 8.16
N LYS A 26 6.12 1.22 6.99
CA LYS A 26 6.72 0.73 5.74
C LYS A 26 7.85 1.61 5.24
N GLY A 27 7.73 2.93 5.39
CA GLY A 27 8.79 3.88 5.04
C GLY A 27 10.07 3.66 5.85
N ALA A 28 9.93 3.30 7.14
CA ALA A 28 11.05 2.99 8.02
C ALA A 28 11.60 1.55 7.88
N SER A 29 10.88 0.65 7.19
CA SER A 29 11.26 -0.75 7.12
C SER A 29 12.59 -1.00 6.40
N SER A 30 13.38 -1.94 6.93
CA SER A 30 14.60 -2.44 6.29
C SER A 30 14.33 -3.57 5.29
N ASN A 31 13.12 -4.16 5.29
CA ASN A 31 12.74 -5.24 4.36
C ASN A 31 11.76 -4.73 3.31
N GLU A 32 12.30 -3.93 2.38
CA GLU A 32 11.53 -3.23 1.36
C GLU A 32 10.65 -4.17 0.51
N LYS A 33 11.16 -5.36 0.20
CA LYS A 33 10.44 -6.33 -0.64
C LYS A 33 9.19 -6.88 0.05
N GLU A 34 9.31 -7.25 1.33
CA GLU A 34 8.16 -7.73 2.12
C GLU A 34 7.15 -6.62 2.36
N ASP A 35 7.63 -5.40 2.56
CA ASP A 35 6.77 -4.23 2.77
C ASP A 35 6.22 -3.59 1.49
N LEU A 36 6.55 -4.17 0.33
CA LEU A 36 6.14 -3.72 -0.99
C LEU A 36 6.65 -2.31 -1.34
N VAL A 37 7.73 -1.87 -0.71
CA VAL A 37 8.45 -0.64 -1.05
C VAL A 37 9.28 -0.90 -2.30
N LEU A 38 9.03 -0.11 -3.34
CA LEU A 38 9.71 -0.23 -4.63
C LEU A 38 10.92 0.70 -4.73
N PHE A 39 10.87 1.87 -4.07
CA PHE A 39 11.92 2.87 -4.13
C PHE A 39 11.87 3.83 -2.94
N LYS A 40 13.02 4.16 -2.36
CA LYS A 40 13.16 5.22 -1.34
C LYS A 40 13.99 6.38 -1.90
N GLY A 41 13.34 7.53 -2.04
CA GLY A 41 13.98 8.79 -2.40
C GLY A 41 14.38 9.61 -1.17
N LYS A 42 14.89 10.82 -1.41
CA LYS A 42 15.37 11.71 -0.33
C LYS A 42 14.25 12.29 0.55
N LYS A 43 13.03 12.39 0.02
CA LYS A 43 11.88 13.07 0.67
C LYS A 43 10.56 12.31 0.52
N CYS A 44 10.60 11.13 -0.10
CA CYS A 44 9.43 10.33 -0.38
C CYS A 44 9.86 8.91 -0.76
N PHE A 45 8.91 7.99 -0.73
CA PHE A 45 9.09 6.62 -1.19
C PHE A 45 7.87 6.15 -1.99
N VAL A 46 8.09 5.13 -2.80
CA VAL A 46 7.08 4.50 -3.65
C VAL A 46 6.83 3.10 -3.12
N LEU A 47 5.55 2.74 -2.97
CA LEU A 47 5.14 1.39 -2.58
C LEU A 47 3.98 0.89 -3.43
N MET A 48 3.92 -0.42 -3.60
CA MET A 48 2.80 -1.06 -4.27
C MET A 48 1.61 -1.18 -3.31
N ASN A 49 0.41 -0.95 -3.83
CA ASN A 49 -0.80 -1.13 -3.05
C ASN A 49 -1.07 -2.63 -2.87
N LEU A 50 -1.18 -3.08 -1.62
CA LEU A 50 -1.53 -4.47 -1.28
C LEU A 50 -2.95 -4.85 -1.75
N TYR A 51 -3.81 -3.85 -1.96
CA TYR A 51 -5.19 -3.99 -2.42
C TYR A 51 -5.40 -3.21 -3.74
N PRO A 52 -4.78 -3.64 -4.85
CA PRO A 52 -4.65 -2.85 -6.07
C PRO A 52 -5.92 -2.93 -6.95
N TYR A 53 -6.40 -1.81 -7.51
CA TYR A 53 -7.53 -1.84 -8.45
C TYR A 53 -7.14 -2.34 -9.84
N ASN A 54 -5.88 -2.15 -10.24
CA ASN A 54 -5.28 -2.66 -11.47
C ASN A 54 -3.84 -3.09 -11.17
N PRO A 55 -3.25 -4.00 -11.98
CA PRO A 55 -1.83 -4.33 -11.88
C PRO A 55 -0.96 -3.06 -11.93
N GLY A 56 0.00 -2.97 -11.01
CA GLY A 56 0.85 -1.79 -10.89
C GLY A 56 0.18 -0.59 -10.23
N HIS A 57 -0.90 -0.77 -9.46
CA HIS A 57 -1.41 0.31 -8.61
C HIS A 57 -0.41 0.65 -7.51
N LEU A 58 0.18 1.85 -7.60
CA LEU A 58 1.20 2.34 -6.68
C LEU A 58 0.68 3.49 -5.82
N MET A 59 1.39 3.71 -4.73
CA MET A 59 1.24 4.87 -3.85
C MET A 59 2.59 5.57 -3.70
N VAL A 60 2.56 6.88 -3.49
CA VAL A 60 3.74 7.69 -3.17
C VAL A 60 3.45 8.44 -1.88
N ALA A 61 4.34 8.33 -0.90
CA ALA A 61 4.21 8.97 0.40
C ALA A 61 5.50 9.72 0.76
N PRO A 62 5.41 10.85 1.48
CA PRO A 62 6.57 11.58 2.00
C PRO A 62 7.33 10.76 3.04
#